data_AF-R5GSR4-F1
#
_entry.id   AF-R5GSR4-F1
#
_cell.length_a   1.000
_cell.length_b   1.000
_cell.length_c   1.000
_cell.angle_alpha   90.00
_cell.angle_beta   90.00
_cell.angle_gamma   90.00
#
_symmetry.space_group_name_H-M   'P 1'
#
loop_
_entity.id
_entity.type
_entity.pdbx_description
1 polymer ?
#
loop_
_entity_poly.entity_id
_entity_poly.type
_entity_poly.pdbx_seq_one_letter_code
_entity_poly.pdbx_strand_id
1 'polypeptide(L)'
;MLGADNTANGVISGLMPGKHYYYRAYVSTNLGISLGEIKSFTTSEENYELAPVYVADFSDPSTMAGFQSFGTISDGVNFDPSAGWSVVLDGKGLFGGSQPYCFGSSGLADVDKLLDPSTTQVGIGYDVDNVLTTTVDLAGMVMPSVTVNLIDIDGLMLRMGMPGGVTLYASASPINSFEDLDGATVLGSYNFTAGGSSTYDATFSIPTQFYGQTCYIAIRCTSSYYTNNLGVFLYGFQVLSYQQANK
;
A
#
# COMPACT_ATOMS: atom_id res chain seq x y z
N MET A 1 -1.01 3.02 20.42
CA MET A 1 -1.90 4.14 20.81
C MET A 1 -3.33 3.62 20.79
N LEU A 2 -4.23 4.16 21.62
CA LEU A 2 -5.65 3.84 21.52
C LEU A 2 -6.18 4.39 20.18
N GLY A 3 -6.87 3.57 19.42
CA GLY A 3 -7.58 3.97 18.20
C GLY A 3 -8.73 4.93 18.53
N ALA A 4 -9.24 5.61 17.50
CA ALA A 4 -10.36 6.54 17.62
C ALA A 4 -11.65 5.88 18.15
N ASP A 5 -11.74 4.55 18.06
CA ASP A 5 -12.81 3.68 18.57
C ASP A 5 -12.52 3.10 19.97
N ASN A 6 -11.50 3.62 20.67
CA ASN A 6 -11.05 3.13 21.96
C ASN A 6 -10.49 1.69 21.96
N THR A 7 -10.13 1.16 20.79
CA THR A 7 -9.46 -0.16 20.70
C THR A 7 -7.93 -0.01 20.71
N ALA A 8 -7.23 -1.07 21.10
CA ALA A 8 -5.77 -1.13 20.98
C ALA A 8 -5.39 -2.45 20.33
N ASN A 9 -4.71 -2.38 19.19
CA ASN A 9 -4.23 -3.53 18.44
C ASN A 9 -2.71 -3.64 18.54
N GLY A 10 -2.18 -4.86 18.55
CA GLY A 10 -0.76 -5.13 18.60
C GLY A 10 -0.44 -6.53 18.10
N VAL A 11 0.70 -6.67 17.44
CA VAL A 11 1.21 -7.96 16.94
C VAL A 11 2.14 -8.56 17.99
N ILE A 12 1.92 -9.83 18.32
CA ILE A 12 2.82 -10.62 19.17
C ILE A 12 3.46 -11.69 18.28
N SER A 13 4.79 -11.67 18.16
CA SER A 13 5.55 -12.60 17.32
C SER A 13 6.45 -13.51 18.16
N GLY A 14 7.04 -14.53 17.54
CA GLY A 14 7.98 -15.46 18.20
C GLY A 14 7.31 -16.49 19.12
N LEU A 15 6.01 -16.74 18.93
CA LEU A 15 5.28 -17.76 19.69
C LEU A 15 5.56 -19.15 19.12
N MET A 16 5.70 -20.14 20.02
CA MET A 16 5.92 -21.53 19.62
C MET A 16 4.59 -22.16 19.16
N PRO A 17 4.60 -23.03 18.13
CA PRO A 17 3.43 -23.79 17.70
C PRO A 17 2.89 -24.72 18.80
N GLY A 18 1.57 -24.94 18.82
CA GLY A 18 0.87 -25.85 19.75
C GLY A 18 1.00 -25.47 21.23
N LYS A 19 1.29 -24.19 21.55
CA LYS A 19 1.47 -23.72 22.93
C LYS A 19 0.31 -22.85 23.37
N HIS A 20 -0.09 -23.07 24.62
CA HIS A 20 -1.11 -22.27 25.29
C HIS A 20 -0.48 -21.03 25.92
N TYR A 21 -1.01 -19.86 25.59
CA TYR A 21 -0.55 -18.56 26.05
C TYR A 21 -1.67 -17.81 26.77
N TYR A 22 -1.27 -17.05 27.79
CA TYR A 22 -2.13 -16.11 28.50
C TYR A 22 -1.68 -14.69 28.19
N TYR A 23 -2.64 -13.79 28.02
CA TYR A 23 -2.37 -12.38 27.82
C TYR A 23 -3.38 -11.53 28.61
N ARG A 24 -3.00 -10.30 28.93
CA ARG A 24 -3.89 -9.28 29.48
C ARG A 24 -3.48 -7.92 28.95
N ALA A 25 -4.45 -7.05 28.69
CA ALA A 25 -4.17 -5.64 28.45
C ALA A 25 -3.94 -4.92 29.79
N TYR A 26 -3.12 -3.88 29.79
CA TYR A 26 -3.02 -2.95 30.91
C TYR A 26 -2.97 -1.52 30.40
N VAL A 27 -3.48 -0.59 31.20
CA VAL A 27 -3.41 0.85 30.94
C VAL A 27 -2.56 1.47 32.03
N SER A 28 -1.52 2.20 31.65
CA SER A 28 -0.67 2.97 32.57
C SER A 28 -0.89 4.45 32.33
N THR A 29 -1.18 5.18 33.40
CA THR A 29 -1.35 6.64 33.40
C THR A 29 -0.51 7.26 34.52
N ASN A 30 -0.39 8.58 34.54
CA ASN A 30 0.26 9.29 35.65
C ASN A 30 -0.48 9.11 37.00
N LEU A 31 -1.72 8.60 36.99
CA LEU A 31 -2.53 8.35 38.18
C LEU A 31 -2.47 6.88 38.65
N GLY A 32 -1.86 5.98 37.88
CA GLY A 32 -1.72 4.57 38.24
C GLY A 32 -1.91 3.61 37.06
N ILE A 33 -1.95 2.31 37.40
CA ILE A 33 -2.08 1.19 36.46
C ILE A 33 -3.42 0.50 36.67
N SER A 34 -4.16 0.28 35.58
CA SER A 34 -5.34 -0.58 35.55
C SER A 34 -5.06 -1.84 34.73
N LEU A 35 -5.55 -2.99 35.21
CA LEU A 35 -5.33 -4.29 34.60
C LEU A 35 -6.64 -4.82 34.03
N GLY A 36 -6.62 -5.27 32.78
CA GLY A 36 -7.75 -5.95 32.15
C GLY A 36 -7.84 -7.42 32.55
N GLU A 37 -8.85 -8.10 31.99
CA GLU A 37 -9.04 -9.54 32.17
C GLU A 37 -7.88 -10.35 31.56
N ILE A 38 -7.55 -11.47 32.21
CA ILE A 38 -6.65 -12.46 31.63
C ILE A 38 -7.44 -13.26 30.61
N LYS A 39 -6.97 -13.23 29.36
CA LYS A 39 -7.45 -14.06 28.26
C LYS A 39 -6.40 -15.08 27.88
N SER A 40 -6.81 -16.12 27.16
CA SER A 40 -5.91 -17.17 26.70
C SER A 40 -6.20 -17.59 25.27
N PHE A 41 -5.19 -18.09 24.59
CA PHE A 41 -5.32 -18.75 23.30
C PHE A 41 -4.26 -19.85 23.17
N THR A 42 -4.49 -20.80 22.28
CA THR A 42 -3.50 -21.81 21.91
C THR A 42 -3.07 -21.53 20.48
N THR A 43 -1.76 -21.43 20.23
CA THR A 43 -1.22 -21.32 18.87
C THR A 43 -1.51 -22.61 18.10
N SER A 44 -1.65 -22.51 16.77
CA SER A 44 -1.80 -23.70 15.93
C SER A 44 -0.60 -24.64 16.11
N GLU A 45 -0.84 -25.96 16.09
CA GLU A 45 0.24 -26.97 15.98
C GLU A 45 0.91 -26.94 14.60
N GLU A 46 0.17 -26.48 13.59
CA GLU A 46 0.66 -26.34 12.24
C GLU A 46 1.54 -25.09 12.14
N ASN A 47 2.73 -25.23 11.55
CA ASN A 47 3.55 -24.09 11.20
C ASN A 47 2.84 -23.31 10.10
N TYR A 48 2.53 -22.04 10.39
CA TYR A 48 2.05 -21.12 9.39
C TYR A 48 3.16 -20.13 9.04
N GLU A 49 3.37 -19.91 7.75
CA GLU A 49 4.27 -18.89 7.25
C GLU A 49 3.47 -17.85 6.48
N LEU A 50 3.84 -16.59 6.64
CA LEU A 50 3.24 -15.50 5.87
C LEU A 50 3.82 -15.58 4.45
N ALA A 51 2.96 -15.87 3.47
CA ALA A 51 3.37 -16.02 2.08
C ALA A 51 2.46 -15.18 1.16
N PRO A 52 2.99 -14.68 0.03
CA PRO A 52 2.17 -14.05 -0.99
C PRO A 52 1.16 -15.06 -1.56
N VAL A 53 -0.12 -14.68 -1.56
CA VAL A 53 -1.20 -15.38 -2.27
C VAL A 53 -1.39 -14.79 -3.65
N TYR A 54 -1.38 -13.47 -3.72
CA TYR A 54 -1.42 -12.71 -4.97
C TYR A 54 -0.21 -11.79 -5.03
N VAL A 55 0.41 -11.72 -6.20
CA VAL A 55 1.53 -10.84 -6.49
C VAL A 55 1.19 -10.08 -7.76
N ALA A 56 1.39 -8.78 -7.75
CA ALA A 56 1.40 -7.97 -8.94
C ALA A 56 2.75 -7.25 -8.94
N ASP A 57 3.72 -7.81 -9.66
CA ASP A 57 4.90 -7.09 -10.09
C ASP A 57 4.51 -6.32 -11.34
N PHE A 58 4.47 -4.99 -11.23
CA PHE A 58 4.00 -4.21 -12.36
C PHE A 58 5.02 -4.14 -13.50
N SER A 59 6.28 -4.53 -13.26
CA SER A 59 7.27 -4.69 -14.32
C SER A 59 7.14 -6.02 -15.09
N ASP A 60 6.42 -6.99 -14.52
CA ASP A 60 6.15 -8.30 -15.14
C ASP A 60 4.63 -8.60 -15.14
N PRO A 61 3.93 -8.27 -16.24
CA PRO A 61 2.49 -8.52 -16.38
C PRO A 61 2.08 -9.97 -16.13
N SER A 62 2.98 -10.94 -16.30
CA SER A 62 2.67 -12.36 -16.09
C SER A 62 2.37 -12.68 -14.62
N THR A 63 2.87 -11.87 -13.69
CA THR A 63 2.65 -12.07 -12.25
C THR A 63 1.25 -11.70 -11.80
N MET A 64 0.55 -10.82 -12.54
CA MET A 64 -0.77 -10.27 -12.16
C MET A 64 -1.93 -11.27 -12.26
N ALA A 65 -1.64 -12.54 -12.54
CA ALA A 65 -2.61 -13.62 -12.57
C ALA A 65 -3.33 -13.72 -11.21
N GLY A 66 -4.64 -13.43 -11.19
CA GLY A 66 -5.47 -13.43 -9.98
C GLY A 66 -6.14 -12.09 -9.68
N PHE A 67 -5.69 -10.99 -10.29
CA PHE A 67 -6.37 -9.71 -10.25
C PHE A 67 -7.32 -9.56 -11.44
N GLN A 68 -8.57 -9.14 -11.19
CA GLN A 68 -9.56 -8.90 -12.26
C GLN A 68 -9.25 -7.61 -13.05
N SER A 69 -8.82 -6.55 -12.36
CA SER A 69 -8.29 -5.31 -12.94
C SER A 69 -7.70 -4.40 -11.85
N PHE A 70 -6.83 -3.49 -12.25
CA PHE A 70 -6.49 -2.30 -11.48
C PHE A 70 -7.21 -1.10 -12.09
N GLY A 71 -7.74 -0.21 -11.25
CA GLY A 71 -8.40 1.03 -11.67
C GLY A 71 -7.67 2.25 -11.13
N THR A 72 -7.88 3.41 -11.75
CA THR A 72 -7.30 4.68 -11.29
C THR A 72 -8.38 5.72 -11.08
N ILE A 73 -8.30 6.45 -9.97
CA ILE A 73 -9.09 7.67 -9.72
C ILE A 73 -8.09 8.83 -9.65
N SER A 74 -8.38 9.93 -10.33
CA SER A 74 -7.56 11.13 -10.38
C SER A 74 -8.43 12.37 -10.24
N ASP A 75 -7.91 13.42 -9.60
CA ASP A 75 -8.58 14.73 -9.50
C ASP A 75 -8.58 15.53 -10.82
N GLY A 76 -7.90 15.01 -11.86
CA GLY A 76 -7.90 15.55 -13.22
C GLY A 76 -7.14 16.87 -13.39
N VAL A 77 -6.48 17.37 -12.36
CA VAL A 77 -5.67 18.59 -12.46
C VAL A 77 -4.39 18.26 -13.24
N ASN A 78 -4.09 19.04 -14.28
CA ASN A 78 -2.97 18.82 -15.22
C ASN A 78 -3.06 17.56 -16.12
N PHE A 79 -4.28 17.14 -16.46
CA PHE A 79 -4.52 16.24 -17.59
C PHE A 79 -4.27 17.02 -18.90
N ASP A 80 -3.03 17.13 -19.36
CA ASP A 80 -2.81 17.46 -20.78
C ASP A 80 -3.24 16.22 -21.59
N PRO A 81 -4.34 16.28 -22.36
CA PRO A 81 -4.80 15.14 -23.16
C PRO A 81 -3.77 14.68 -24.22
N SER A 82 -2.69 15.44 -24.43
CA SER A 82 -1.60 15.12 -25.35
C SER A 82 -0.30 14.64 -24.68
N ALA A 83 -0.18 14.76 -23.35
CA ALA A 83 0.98 14.26 -22.61
C ALA A 83 0.64 12.90 -21.98
N GLY A 84 1.12 11.84 -22.61
CA GLY A 84 0.92 10.47 -22.14
C GLY A 84 1.47 10.22 -20.74
N TRP A 85 0.74 9.40 -19.99
CA TRP A 85 1.09 8.85 -18.68
C TRP A 85 2.25 7.85 -18.81
N SER A 86 2.81 7.40 -17.68
CA SER A 86 4.23 7.10 -17.61
C SER A 86 4.66 5.77 -16.96
N VAL A 87 5.56 5.03 -17.64
CA VAL A 87 6.49 4.02 -17.08
C VAL A 87 7.82 3.95 -17.82
N VAL A 88 8.91 3.70 -17.08
CA VAL A 88 10.26 3.53 -17.61
C VAL A 88 10.66 2.05 -17.61
N LEU A 89 10.82 1.47 -18.80
CA LEU A 89 11.34 0.10 -18.99
C LEU A 89 12.81 -0.02 -18.61
N ASP A 90 13.23 -1.23 -18.22
CA ASP A 90 14.61 -1.57 -17.90
C ASP A 90 15.59 -1.15 -19.03
N GLY A 91 16.69 -0.49 -18.66
CA GLY A 91 17.74 -0.04 -19.58
C GLY A 91 17.48 1.25 -20.38
N LYS A 92 16.35 1.94 -20.20
CA LYS A 92 16.08 3.24 -20.85
C LYS A 92 15.91 4.30 -19.76
N GLY A 93 16.99 4.99 -19.39
CA GLY A 93 16.97 5.96 -18.27
C GLY A 93 15.76 6.89 -18.24
N LEU A 94 15.33 7.23 -17.03
CA LEU A 94 14.04 7.85 -16.68
C LEU A 94 13.74 9.23 -17.31
N PHE A 95 14.68 9.79 -18.07
CA PHE A 95 14.59 11.13 -18.64
C PHE A 95 15.09 11.13 -20.09
N GLY A 96 14.15 11.13 -21.05
CA GLY A 96 14.43 11.41 -22.45
C GLY A 96 14.17 12.88 -22.77
N GLY A 97 15.21 13.66 -23.02
CA GLY A 97 15.13 14.93 -23.76
C GLY A 97 15.28 16.23 -22.98
N SER A 98 15.63 17.28 -23.73
CA SER A 98 16.04 18.63 -23.32
C SER A 98 14.89 19.53 -22.85
N GLN A 99 14.08 19.11 -21.87
CA GLN A 99 13.13 19.97 -21.18
C GLN A 99 13.62 20.21 -19.74
N PRO A 100 13.93 21.46 -19.36
CA PRO A 100 14.24 21.79 -17.98
C PRO A 100 12.93 21.85 -17.19
N TYR A 101 12.85 21.07 -16.10
CA TYR A 101 11.82 21.10 -15.05
C TYR A 101 10.59 20.18 -15.25
N CYS A 102 10.71 18.94 -14.76
CA CYS A 102 9.60 18.12 -14.28
C CYS A 102 9.72 18.02 -12.75
N PHE A 103 8.97 18.82 -11.99
CA PHE A 103 9.05 18.85 -10.52
C PHE A 103 7.72 18.48 -9.86
N GLY A 104 7.56 17.19 -9.58
CA GLY A 104 6.47 16.62 -8.79
C GLY A 104 5.56 15.75 -9.64
N SER A 105 5.46 14.47 -9.30
CA SER A 105 4.49 13.52 -9.84
C SER A 105 3.80 12.78 -8.72
N SER A 106 2.51 12.55 -8.84
CA SER A 106 1.91 11.39 -8.19
C SER A 106 2.42 10.16 -8.94
N GLY A 107 3.38 9.44 -8.36
CA GLY A 107 3.95 8.24 -9.00
C GLY A 107 3.05 7.00 -8.91
N LEU A 108 1.73 7.16 -9.03
CA LEU A 108 0.88 6.02 -9.38
C LEU A 108 0.88 5.90 -10.90
N ALA A 109 1.63 4.91 -11.39
CA ALA A 109 1.67 4.59 -12.81
C ALA A 109 0.25 4.33 -13.33
N ASP A 110 -0.02 4.78 -14.55
CA ASP A 110 -1.14 4.24 -15.33
C ASP A 110 -0.79 2.77 -15.61
N VAL A 111 -1.46 1.86 -14.90
CA VAL A 111 -1.15 0.42 -14.92
C VAL A 111 -1.26 -0.13 -16.34
N ASP A 112 -2.22 0.33 -17.15
CA ASP A 112 -2.35 -0.16 -18.52
C ASP A 112 -1.16 0.25 -19.40
N LYS A 113 -0.61 1.45 -19.18
CA LYS A 113 0.59 1.91 -19.89
C LYS A 113 1.89 1.35 -19.34
N LEU A 114 1.94 0.98 -18.05
CA LEU A 114 3.04 0.23 -17.41
C LEU A 114 3.24 -1.13 -18.06
N LEU A 115 2.13 -1.80 -18.33
CA LEU A 115 2.12 -3.15 -18.88
C LEU A 115 2.21 -3.16 -20.43
N ASP A 116 2.09 -2.00 -21.09
CA ASP A 116 2.21 -1.88 -22.53
C ASP A 116 3.70 -1.79 -22.96
N PRO A 117 4.24 -2.81 -23.65
CA PRO A 117 5.64 -2.81 -24.10
C PRO A 117 5.94 -1.77 -25.18
N SER A 118 4.91 -1.12 -25.76
CA SER A 118 5.06 -0.04 -26.73
C SER A 118 5.26 1.34 -26.08
N THR A 119 5.07 1.45 -24.76
CA THR A 119 5.35 2.67 -23.99
C THR A 119 6.86 2.98 -23.99
N THR A 120 7.24 4.14 -24.51
CA THR A 120 8.65 4.56 -24.68
C THR A 120 9.02 5.86 -23.98
N GLN A 121 8.04 6.62 -23.51
CA GLN A 121 8.22 7.87 -22.78
C GLN A 121 7.06 8.09 -21.81
N VAL A 122 7.33 8.94 -20.82
CA VAL A 122 6.56 9.05 -19.60
C VAL A 122 6.39 10.53 -19.22
N GLY A 123 5.14 10.98 -19.05
CA GLY A 123 4.80 12.30 -18.49
C GLY A 123 4.44 12.21 -17.00
N ILE A 124 4.99 13.14 -16.22
CA ILE A 124 4.77 13.30 -14.78
C ILE A 124 4.00 14.63 -14.62
N GLY A 125 2.77 14.55 -14.11
CA GLY A 125 1.92 15.72 -13.87
C GLY A 125 2.21 16.36 -12.51
N TYR A 126 2.19 17.69 -12.45
CA TYR A 126 2.36 18.47 -11.23
C TYR A 126 1.13 18.37 -10.32
N ASP A 127 1.33 18.27 -9.00
CA ASP A 127 0.29 18.43 -7.95
C ASP A 127 -0.99 17.62 -8.20
N VAL A 128 -0.87 16.29 -8.18
CA VAL A 128 -1.97 15.38 -8.52
C VAL A 128 -2.29 14.46 -7.33
N ASP A 129 -3.58 14.29 -7.07
CA ASP A 129 -4.10 13.24 -6.20
C ASP A 129 -4.51 12.04 -7.05
N ASN A 130 -3.78 10.95 -6.91
CA ASN A 130 -4.08 9.71 -7.60
C ASN A 130 -4.40 8.61 -6.58
N VAL A 131 -5.31 7.74 -6.97
CA VAL A 131 -5.71 6.55 -6.23
C VAL A 131 -5.64 5.37 -7.17
N LEU A 132 -4.84 4.36 -6.81
CA LEU A 132 -4.88 3.07 -7.46
C LEU A 132 -5.85 2.16 -6.71
N THR A 133 -6.79 1.55 -7.40
CA THR A 133 -7.77 0.65 -6.81
C THR A 133 -7.65 -0.76 -7.39
N THR A 134 -7.93 -1.76 -6.56
CA THR A 134 -8.05 -3.14 -7.02
C THR A 134 -9.03 -3.90 -6.14
N THR A 135 -9.46 -5.07 -6.63
CA THR A 135 -10.35 -5.96 -5.90
C THR A 135 -9.59 -7.21 -5.51
N VAL A 136 -9.73 -7.63 -4.25
CA VAL A 136 -9.09 -8.83 -3.68
C VAL A 136 -10.16 -9.75 -3.12
N ASP A 137 -10.12 -11.03 -3.48
CA ASP A 137 -10.91 -12.05 -2.79
C ASP A 137 -10.18 -12.52 -1.53
N LEU A 138 -10.76 -12.27 -0.36
CA LEU A 138 -10.19 -12.68 0.93
C LEU A 138 -10.82 -13.98 1.47
N ALA A 139 -11.61 -14.69 0.67
CA ALA A 139 -12.20 -15.96 1.05
C ALA A 139 -11.11 -16.99 1.41
N GLY A 140 -11.22 -17.60 2.59
CA GLY A 140 -10.30 -18.65 3.06
C GLY A 140 -8.90 -18.16 3.47
N MET A 141 -8.60 -16.86 3.37
CA MET A 141 -7.32 -16.31 3.83
C MET A 141 -7.27 -16.21 5.36
N VAL A 142 -6.06 -16.39 5.91
CA VAL A 142 -5.77 -16.32 7.34
C VAL A 142 -4.95 -15.07 7.63
N MET A 143 -5.55 -14.15 8.40
CA MET A 143 -4.95 -12.86 8.77
C MET A 143 -4.30 -12.13 7.58
N PRO A 144 -5.06 -11.85 6.51
CA PRO A 144 -4.49 -11.26 5.31
C PRO A 144 -3.89 -9.87 5.56
N SER A 145 -2.85 -9.56 4.80
CA SER A 145 -2.21 -8.25 4.76
C SER A 145 -1.89 -7.87 3.32
N VAL A 146 -1.75 -6.57 3.07
CA VAL A 146 -1.33 -6.04 1.77
C VAL A 146 0.05 -5.43 1.90
N THR A 147 0.94 -5.72 0.94
CA THR A 147 2.22 -5.04 0.79
C THR A 147 2.22 -4.21 -0.48
N VAL A 148 2.71 -2.98 -0.37
CA VAL A 148 3.00 -2.12 -1.52
C VAL A 148 4.49 -1.87 -1.60
N ASN A 149 5.06 -2.06 -2.79
CA ASN A 149 6.48 -1.84 -3.03
C ASN A 149 6.70 -0.42 -3.57
N LEU A 150 7.38 0.40 -2.77
CA LEU A 150 7.44 1.85 -2.96
C LEU A 150 8.85 2.32 -3.25
N ILE A 151 8.94 3.35 -4.10
CA ILE A 151 10.16 4.12 -4.35
C ILE A 151 9.86 5.60 -4.13
N ASP A 152 10.62 6.25 -3.26
CA ASP A 152 10.53 7.70 -3.03
C ASP A 152 11.12 8.48 -4.21
N ILE A 153 10.32 9.37 -4.79
CA ILE A 153 10.76 10.21 -5.92
C ILE A 153 11.83 11.19 -5.47
N ASP A 154 11.67 11.77 -4.27
CA ASP A 154 12.65 12.69 -3.70
C ASP A 154 14.00 11.98 -3.48
N GLY A 155 14.00 10.91 -2.69
CA GLY A 155 15.21 10.16 -2.34
C GLY A 155 15.93 9.55 -3.56
N LEU A 156 15.18 9.07 -4.56
CA LEU A 156 15.78 8.45 -5.74
C LEU A 156 16.36 9.48 -6.72
N MET A 157 15.67 10.61 -6.93
CA MET A 157 15.93 11.47 -8.10
C MET A 157 16.32 12.89 -7.73
N LEU A 158 15.50 13.56 -6.94
CA LEU A 158 15.52 15.04 -6.86
C LEU A 158 16.24 15.56 -5.61
N ARG A 159 16.20 14.82 -4.51
CA ARG A 159 16.82 15.14 -3.22
C ARG A 159 16.54 16.59 -2.76
N MET A 160 15.32 17.04 -2.98
CA MET A 160 14.80 18.35 -2.62
C MET A 160 14.32 18.40 -1.16
N GLY A 161 14.28 17.26 -0.47
CA GLY A 161 13.80 17.17 0.91
C GLY A 161 12.27 17.15 1.00
N MET A 162 11.62 16.67 -0.06
CA MET A 162 10.15 16.62 -0.21
C MET A 162 9.68 15.16 -0.38
N PRO A 163 9.96 14.28 0.59
CA PRO A 163 9.68 12.85 0.47
C PRO A 163 8.19 12.57 0.29
N GLY A 164 7.89 11.55 -0.51
CA GLY A 164 6.52 11.11 -0.75
C GLY A 164 5.97 10.16 0.30
N GLY A 165 4.72 9.76 0.11
CA GLY A 165 4.07 8.73 0.92
C GLY A 165 2.78 8.24 0.30
N VAL A 166 2.23 7.19 0.91
CA VAL A 166 0.95 6.59 0.53
C VAL A 166 0.06 6.39 1.75
N THR A 167 -1.24 6.37 1.49
CA THR A 167 -2.25 5.88 2.44
C THR A 167 -3.05 4.76 1.79
N LEU A 168 -3.23 3.66 2.50
CA LEU A 168 -3.99 2.52 2.04
C LEU A 168 -5.35 2.47 2.70
N TYR A 169 -6.34 2.05 1.93
CA TYR A 169 -7.73 1.95 2.32
C TYR A 169 -8.30 0.60 1.94
N ALA A 170 -9.29 0.15 2.69
CA ALA A 170 -10.09 -1.03 2.41
C ALA A 170 -11.59 -0.70 2.50
N SER A 171 -12.37 -1.29 1.61
CA SER A 171 -13.82 -1.16 1.60
C SER A 171 -14.50 -2.49 1.29
N ALA A 172 -15.72 -2.67 1.80
CA ALA A 172 -16.61 -3.77 1.43
C ALA A 172 -17.42 -3.46 0.16
N SER A 173 -17.34 -2.22 -0.34
CA SER A 173 -18.01 -1.74 -1.56
C SER A 173 -16.99 -1.17 -2.55
N PRO A 174 -17.30 -1.17 -3.87
CA PRO A 174 -16.40 -0.61 -4.88
C PRO A 174 -15.94 0.82 -4.57
N ILE A 175 -14.69 1.12 -4.90
CA ILE A 175 -14.11 2.47 -4.78
C ILE A 175 -13.87 2.98 -6.20
N ASN A 176 -14.77 3.83 -6.70
CA ASN A 176 -14.71 4.36 -8.07
C ASN A 176 -14.55 5.89 -8.12
N SER A 177 -14.60 6.56 -6.97
CA SER A 177 -14.49 8.01 -6.83
C SER A 177 -13.82 8.38 -5.50
N PHE A 178 -13.45 9.66 -5.34
CA PHE A 178 -12.97 10.18 -4.05
C PHE A 178 -14.04 10.15 -2.96
N GLU A 179 -15.32 10.29 -3.32
CA GLU A 179 -16.43 10.17 -2.35
C GLU A 179 -16.54 8.74 -1.80
N ASP A 180 -16.38 7.72 -2.65
CA ASP A 180 -16.32 6.33 -2.18
C ASP A 180 -15.11 6.10 -1.25
N LEU A 181 -13.97 6.73 -1.58
CA LEU A 181 -12.73 6.62 -0.80
C LEU A 181 -12.87 7.26 0.59
N ASP A 182 -13.58 8.38 0.71
CA ASP A 182 -13.84 9.05 1.99
C ASP A 182 -14.66 8.16 2.95
N GLY A 183 -15.46 7.24 2.41
CA GLY A 183 -16.19 6.22 3.19
C GLY A 183 -15.39 4.96 3.52
N ALA A 184 -14.17 4.80 2.98
CA ALA A 184 -13.36 3.60 3.15
C ALA A 184 -12.59 3.58 4.49
N THR A 185 -12.25 2.38 4.95
CA THR A 185 -11.46 2.19 6.17
C THR A 185 -9.96 2.36 5.88
N VAL A 186 -9.29 3.27 6.58
CA VAL A 186 -7.84 3.44 6.49
C VAL A 186 -7.13 2.22 7.09
N LEU A 187 -6.29 1.54 6.28
CA LEU A 187 -5.41 0.47 6.72
C LEU A 187 -4.14 1.01 7.39
N GLY A 188 -3.63 2.13 6.87
CA GLY A 188 -2.47 2.83 7.40
C GLY A 188 -1.81 3.70 6.33
N SER A 189 -0.76 4.41 6.75
CA SER A 189 0.04 5.24 5.86
C SER A 189 1.53 4.96 6.05
N TYR A 190 2.28 5.11 4.97
CA TYR A 190 3.73 5.13 5.02
C TYR A 190 4.24 6.41 4.36
N ASN A 191 5.14 7.12 5.04
CA ASN A 191 5.78 8.32 4.53
C ASN A 191 7.29 8.12 4.57
N PHE A 192 7.96 8.43 3.46
CA PHE A 192 9.40 8.48 3.42
C PHE A 192 9.93 9.66 4.24
N THR A 193 11.23 9.63 4.52
CA THR A 193 11.92 10.70 5.24
C THR A 193 13.04 11.24 4.38
N ALA A 194 13.23 12.56 4.41
CA ALA A 194 14.28 13.21 3.64
C ALA A 194 15.66 12.64 4.03
N GLY A 195 16.41 12.16 3.02
CA GLY A 195 17.71 11.52 3.22
C GLY A 195 17.65 10.08 3.77
N GLY A 196 16.46 9.49 3.90
CA GLY A 196 16.25 8.09 4.24
C GLY A 196 16.45 7.13 3.05
N SER A 197 16.10 5.86 3.26
CA SER A 197 16.03 4.88 2.15
C SER A 197 15.01 5.36 1.11
N SER A 198 15.40 5.30 -0.17
CA SER A 198 14.51 5.66 -1.27
C SER A 198 13.59 4.51 -1.68
N THR A 199 13.68 3.35 -1.05
CA THR A 199 12.80 2.20 -1.31
C THR A 199 12.28 1.62 -0.01
N TYR A 200 11.05 1.13 -0.02
CA TYR A 200 10.43 0.48 1.12
C TYR A 200 9.25 -0.39 0.71
N ASP A 201 9.12 -1.55 1.36
CA ASP A 201 7.97 -2.44 1.23
C ASP A 201 7.04 -2.22 2.43
N ALA A 202 5.94 -1.50 2.20
CA ALA A 202 5.01 -1.17 3.26
C ALA A 202 3.89 -2.21 3.37
N THR A 203 3.88 -2.96 4.47
CA THR A 203 2.86 -3.98 4.77
C THR A 203 1.82 -3.47 5.76
N PHE A 204 0.54 -3.68 5.43
CA PHE A 204 -0.60 -3.27 6.25
C PHE A 204 -1.54 -4.44 6.47
N SER A 205 -1.87 -4.73 7.73
CA SER A 205 -2.85 -5.77 8.07
C SER A 205 -4.26 -5.37 7.65
N ILE A 206 -5.00 -6.30 7.06
CA ILE A 206 -6.42 -6.08 6.75
C ILE A 206 -7.24 -6.33 8.02
N PRO A 207 -8.15 -5.43 8.41
CA PRO A 207 -9.06 -5.63 9.54
C PRO A 207 -9.98 -6.84 9.36
N THR A 208 -10.32 -7.49 10.47
CA THR A 208 -11.14 -8.72 10.48
C THR A 208 -12.54 -8.53 9.88
N GLN A 209 -13.05 -7.30 9.83
CA GLN A 209 -14.35 -6.99 9.23
C GLN A 209 -14.42 -7.25 7.73
N PHE A 210 -13.27 -7.39 7.05
CA PHE A 210 -13.20 -7.67 5.62
C PHE A 210 -12.89 -9.14 5.32
N TYR A 211 -12.73 -10.00 6.32
CA TYR A 211 -12.32 -11.40 6.11
C TYR A 211 -13.45 -12.22 5.50
N GLY A 212 -13.10 -13.20 4.65
CA GLY A 212 -14.07 -14.14 4.10
C GLY A 212 -14.98 -13.55 3.00
N GLN A 213 -14.65 -12.37 2.49
CA GLN A 213 -15.41 -11.67 1.45
C GLN A 213 -14.49 -10.98 0.46
N THR A 214 -15.07 -10.50 -0.65
CA THR A 214 -14.41 -9.57 -1.54
C THR A 214 -14.13 -8.25 -0.81
N CYS A 215 -12.92 -7.72 -1.00
CA CYS A 215 -12.45 -6.46 -0.44
C CYS A 215 -11.89 -5.58 -1.54
N TYR A 216 -12.24 -4.30 -1.52
CA TYR A 216 -11.74 -3.29 -2.43
C TYR A 216 -10.61 -2.54 -1.73
N ILE A 217 -9.42 -2.59 -2.31
CA ILE A 217 -8.23 -1.93 -1.79
C ILE A 217 -7.95 -0.69 -2.63
N ALA A 218 -7.62 0.40 -1.96
CA ALA A 218 -7.20 1.63 -2.60
C ALA A 218 -5.87 2.12 -2.01
N ILE A 219 -4.98 2.60 -2.87
CA ILE A 219 -3.67 3.17 -2.52
C ILE A 219 -3.69 4.60 -3.02
N ARG A 220 -3.77 5.56 -2.11
CA ARG A 220 -3.76 6.99 -2.43
C ARG A 220 -2.36 7.56 -2.29
N CYS A 221 -1.93 8.32 -3.28
CA CYS A 221 -0.72 9.12 -3.26
C CYS A 221 -1.08 10.57 -3.55
N THR A 222 -1.06 11.42 -2.52
CA THR A 222 -1.30 12.85 -2.63
C THR A 222 0.01 13.58 -2.89
N SER A 223 0.44 13.65 -4.16
CA SER A 223 1.60 14.47 -4.49
C SER A 223 1.20 15.94 -4.50
N SER A 224 1.96 16.78 -3.80
CA SER A 224 1.90 18.20 -4.06
C SER A 224 3.21 18.87 -3.69
N TYR A 225 3.73 19.65 -4.64
CA TYR A 225 4.85 20.54 -4.45
C TYR A 225 4.58 21.52 -3.30
N TYR A 226 3.36 22.07 -3.23
CA TYR A 226 2.97 23.02 -2.19
C TYR A 226 2.90 22.41 -0.78
N THR A 227 2.69 21.11 -0.68
CA THR A 227 2.69 20.38 0.61
C THR A 227 4.01 19.67 0.90
N ASN A 228 5.06 19.92 0.10
CA ASN A 228 6.37 19.26 0.19
C ASN A 228 6.32 17.73 0.03
N ASN A 229 5.50 17.25 -0.91
CA ASN A 229 5.36 15.83 -1.21
C ASN A 229 5.52 15.60 -2.72
N LEU A 230 6.67 15.05 -3.13
CA LEU A 230 6.95 14.74 -4.54
C LEU A 230 6.32 13.43 -5.03
N GLY A 231 5.61 12.70 -4.16
CA GLY A 231 5.00 11.41 -4.46
C GLY A 231 5.97 10.22 -4.40
N VAL A 232 5.44 9.04 -4.69
CA VAL A 232 6.21 7.79 -4.72
C VAL A 232 5.87 7.01 -5.98
N PHE A 233 6.80 6.22 -6.50
CA PHE A 233 6.48 5.17 -7.48
C PHE A 233 6.02 3.90 -6.77
N LEU A 234 4.89 3.37 -7.22
CA LEU A 234 4.44 2.03 -6.86
C LEU A 234 4.85 1.06 -7.99
N TYR A 235 5.68 0.06 -7.66
CA TYR A 235 6.13 -0.93 -8.64
C TYR A 235 5.63 -2.35 -8.35
N GLY A 236 4.99 -2.55 -7.21
CA GLY A 236 4.39 -3.84 -6.89
C GLY A 236 3.33 -3.76 -5.81
N PHE A 237 2.46 -4.77 -5.83
CA PHE A 237 1.41 -4.98 -4.85
C PHE A 237 1.33 -6.47 -4.54
N GLN A 238 1.16 -6.82 -3.27
CA GLN A 238 1.03 -8.21 -2.84
C GLN A 238 -0.07 -8.35 -1.81
N VAL A 239 -0.79 -9.46 -1.88
CA VAL A 239 -1.68 -9.90 -0.80
C VAL A 239 -1.02 -11.09 -0.14
N LEU A 240 -0.74 -10.97 1.15
CA LEU A 240 -0.15 -12.05 1.93
C LEU A 240 -1.21 -12.66 2.84
N SER A 241 -1.12 -13.98 3.02
CA SER A 241 -1.91 -14.73 3.99
C SER A 241 -0.98 -15.69 4.71
N TYR A 242 -1.30 -16.00 5.95
CA TYR A 242 -0.66 -17.15 6.58
C TYR A 242 -1.11 -18.43 5.87
N GLN A 243 -0.14 -19.23 5.45
CA GLN A 243 -0.33 -20.52 4.81
C GLN A 243 0.37 -21.60 5.62
N GLN A 244 -0.21 -22.79 5.67
CA GLN A 244 0.41 -23.92 6.34
C GLN A 244 1.71 -24.29 5.59
N ALA A 245 2.84 -24.27 6.29
CA ALA A 245 4.12 -24.67 5.74
C ALA A 245 4.08 -26.16 5.35
N ASN A 246 4.36 -26.47 4.07
CA ASN A 246 4.39 -27.80 3.45
C ASN A 246 3.03 -28.50 3.23
N LYS A 247 2.30 -28.09 2.18
CA LYS A 247 1.45 -29.00 1.39
C LYS A 247 1.79 -28.88 -0.08
#